data_AF-A0A4R2TS65-F1
#
_entry.id   AF-A0A4R2TS65-F1
#
_cell.length_a   1.000
_cell.length_b   1.000
_cell.length_c   1.000
_cell.angle_alpha   90.00
_cell.angle_beta   90.00
_cell.angle_gamma   90.00
#
_symmetry.space_group_name_H-M   'P 1'
#
loop_
_entity.id
_entity.type
_entity.pdbx_description
1 polymer ?
#
loop_
_entity_poly.entity_id
_entity_poly.type
_entity_poly.pdbx_seq_one_letter_code
_entity_poly.pdbx_strand_id
1 'polypeptide(L)'
;MWIWPTKNTPAIIRNNMISVSGGNDAAPSVHIGHRRAVCWWEPIYSPALEIDKAPYDWNATRDAGPANRFISGSSLNSQISPGDTYTVKGKTFKNCDFQGMFSPTPLVMFDECNFINCDFAYSKWQDAHFRKCNFSDSSLSLTAFSGCDFRECKWHNIGISSRIDLNKTYISNPDDLINASVSSRNPKDKTIKHRLNQWFRLKGTRAHFLRTVMISHQSVGDERTYYNTVKLHELRRSTERMSQDIFEIYTEPPLNKITSVLKLALHIINYAIMRAFGWLNGWGESAGRPCIALGACFLLFGSIYSYFPSLKFTGHPFQKSFDITFLVGFTNQGEAVGSDLATIQNVHVLISIAIYSVFFATVISKLSRAR
;
A
#
# COMPACT_ATOMS: atom_id res chain seq x y z
N MET A 1 -9.18 3.75 12.49
CA MET A 1 -10.46 3.30 11.89
C MET A 1 -10.26 1.86 11.47
N TRP A 2 -10.90 0.92 12.16
CA TRP A 2 -10.43 -0.47 12.20
C TRP A 2 -11.46 -1.44 11.59
N ILE A 3 -10.98 -2.53 10.98
CA ILE A 3 -11.77 -3.76 10.76
C ILE A 3 -11.99 -4.40 12.14
N TRP A 4 -12.81 -3.78 12.98
CA TRP A 4 -13.30 -4.39 14.21
C TRP A 4 -14.80 -4.68 14.07
N PRO A 5 -15.25 -5.84 14.55
CA PRO A 5 -16.66 -6.19 14.52
C PRO A 5 -17.49 -5.17 15.34
N THR A 6 -18.76 -5.04 14.97
CA THR A 6 -19.71 -4.12 15.61
C THR A 6 -19.87 -4.42 17.11
N LYS A 7 -20.55 -3.55 17.87
CA LYS A 7 -20.79 -3.67 19.32
C LYS A 7 -21.30 -5.05 19.80
N ASN A 8 -21.75 -5.95 18.92
CA ASN A 8 -22.29 -7.28 19.22
C ASN A 8 -21.25 -8.42 19.15
N THR A 9 -19.97 -8.14 19.37
CA THR A 9 -18.93 -9.18 19.40
C THR A 9 -18.79 -9.72 20.82
N PRO A 10 -18.80 -11.06 21.05
CA PRO A 10 -18.70 -11.62 22.40
C PRO A 10 -17.45 -11.13 23.14
N ALA A 11 -17.62 -10.76 24.41
CA ALA A 11 -16.63 -10.09 25.27
C ALA A 11 -15.30 -10.87 25.44
N ILE A 12 -15.32 -12.19 25.19
CA ILE A 12 -14.15 -13.09 25.27
C ILE A 12 -13.03 -12.64 24.31
N ILE A 13 -13.35 -12.01 23.19
CA ILE A 13 -12.37 -11.55 22.19
C ILE A 13 -11.64 -10.27 22.64
N ARG A 14 -12.24 -9.44 23.51
CA ARG A 14 -11.58 -8.19 23.97
C ARG A 14 -10.51 -8.43 25.03
N ASN A 15 -10.75 -9.37 25.95
CA ASN A 15 -9.86 -9.55 27.11
C ASN A 15 -8.56 -10.31 26.77
N ASN A 16 -8.57 -11.21 25.78
CA ASN A 16 -7.34 -11.91 25.34
C ASN A 16 -6.51 -11.13 24.31
N MET A 17 -6.95 -9.94 23.87
CA MET A 17 -6.22 -9.12 22.88
C MET A 17 -5.46 -7.93 23.48
N ILE A 18 -5.58 -7.68 24.80
CA ILE A 18 -5.00 -6.50 25.47
C ILE A 18 -3.67 -6.82 26.19
N SER A 19 -3.28 -8.08 26.36
CA SER A 19 -2.02 -8.45 27.03
C SER A 19 -1.00 -9.10 26.08
N VAL A 20 -0.45 -8.33 25.14
CA VAL A 20 0.85 -8.66 24.51
C VAL A 20 1.66 -7.37 24.40
N SER A 21 1.91 -6.74 25.54
CA SER A 21 2.89 -5.67 25.65
C SER A 21 3.66 -5.84 26.96
N GLY A 22 4.90 -6.31 26.85
CA GLY A 22 5.88 -6.35 27.93
C GLY A 22 5.87 -7.64 28.76
N GLY A 23 6.85 -8.50 28.53
CA GLY A 23 7.22 -9.60 29.43
C GLY A 23 7.34 -10.96 28.74
N ASN A 24 8.58 -11.44 28.64
CA ASN A 24 9.03 -12.79 28.25
C ASN A 24 8.21 -13.55 27.19
N ASP A 25 8.80 -13.65 25.98
CA ASP A 25 8.35 -14.44 24.84
C ASP A 25 8.31 -15.96 25.15
N ALA A 26 7.38 -16.39 26.00
CA ALA A 26 6.96 -17.78 26.02
C ALA A 26 6.11 -18.00 24.76
N ALA A 27 6.67 -18.72 23.78
CA ALA A 27 5.92 -19.12 22.60
C ALA A 27 4.63 -19.84 23.02
N PRO A 28 3.47 -19.57 22.39
CA PRO A 28 2.26 -20.31 22.68
C PRO A 28 2.52 -21.80 22.35
N SER A 29 2.54 -22.63 23.39
CA SER A 29 2.60 -24.10 23.25
C SER A 29 1.26 -24.68 22.79
N VAL A 30 0.22 -23.84 22.73
CA VAL A 30 -1.15 -24.22 22.40
C VAL A 30 -1.64 -23.39 21.21
N HIS A 31 -2.18 -24.09 20.22
CA HIS A 31 -2.80 -23.51 19.03
C HIS A 31 -3.96 -22.56 19.38
N ILE A 32 -3.90 -21.34 18.85
CA ILE A 32 -4.98 -20.33 18.95
C ILE A 32 -5.87 -20.42 17.70
N GLY A 33 -6.78 -21.40 17.65
CA GLY A 33 -7.57 -21.72 16.45
C GLY A 33 -8.88 -20.95 16.22
N HIS A 34 -9.25 -20.03 17.10
CA HIS A 34 -10.60 -19.44 17.08
C HIS A 34 -10.89 -18.56 15.85
N ARG A 35 -9.87 -17.99 15.19
CA ARG A 35 -10.04 -17.04 14.08
C ARG A 35 -10.80 -17.65 12.89
N ARG A 36 -10.50 -18.91 12.54
CA ARG A 36 -11.19 -19.61 11.43
C ARG A 36 -12.70 -19.75 11.66
N ALA A 37 -13.15 -19.77 12.91
CA ALA A 37 -14.56 -19.88 13.27
C ALA A 37 -15.28 -18.54 13.44
N VAL A 38 -14.57 -17.44 13.72
CA VAL A 38 -15.20 -16.14 14.07
C VAL A 38 -14.91 -15.01 13.08
N CYS A 39 -13.77 -15.03 12.41
CA CYS A 39 -13.31 -13.95 11.53
C CYS A 39 -13.86 -14.12 10.11
N TRP A 40 -15.18 -14.06 9.95
CA TRP A 40 -15.85 -14.19 8.64
C TRP A 40 -15.42 -13.17 7.59
N TRP A 41 -14.76 -12.08 7.99
CA TRP A 41 -14.22 -11.06 7.09
C TRP A 41 -12.85 -11.42 6.51
N GLU A 42 -12.19 -12.45 7.03
CA GLU A 42 -10.91 -12.95 6.51
C GLU A 42 -11.15 -14.06 5.47
N PRO A 43 -10.24 -14.27 4.52
CA PRO A 43 -10.33 -15.36 3.54
C PRO A 43 -10.21 -16.76 4.20
N ILE A 44 -9.53 -16.85 5.34
CA ILE A 44 -9.31 -18.09 6.08
C ILE A 44 -10.55 -18.61 6.85
N TYR A 45 -11.68 -17.89 6.77
CA TYR A 45 -12.90 -18.25 7.49
C TYR A 45 -13.43 -19.61 7.02
N SER A 46 -13.33 -20.60 7.91
CA SER A 46 -13.77 -21.97 7.66
C SER A 46 -14.15 -22.61 9.00
N PRO A 47 -15.36 -22.37 9.51
CA PRO A 47 -15.76 -22.79 10.85
C PRO A 47 -15.82 -24.32 11.03
N ALA A 48 -15.91 -25.07 9.93
CA ALA A 48 -15.91 -26.54 9.93
C ALA A 48 -14.52 -27.16 9.79
N LEU A 49 -13.47 -26.35 9.60
CA LEU A 49 -12.11 -26.87 9.43
C LEU A 49 -11.48 -27.14 10.79
N GLU A 50 -11.15 -28.40 11.04
CA GLU A 50 -10.39 -28.81 12.22
C GLU A 50 -8.90 -28.86 11.89
N ILE A 51 -8.09 -28.24 12.75
CA ILE A 51 -6.63 -28.22 12.66
C ILE A 51 -6.09 -29.20 13.70
N ASP A 52 -5.14 -30.04 13.29
CA ASP A 52 -4.41 -30.85 14.26
C ASP A 52 -3.57 -29.91 15.15
N LYS A 53 -3.83 -29.98 16.45
CA LYS A 53 -3.18 -29.16 17.48
C LYS A 53 -1.74 -29.57 17.72
N ALA A 54 -1.34 -30.78 17.33
CA ALA A 54 0.05 -31.22 17.41
C ALA A 54 0.92 -30.37 16.44
N PRO A 55 1.99 -29.72 16.93
CA PRO A 55 2.89 -28.96 16.08
C PRO A 55 3.49 -29.83 14.96
N TYR A 56 3.58 -29.25 13.77
CA TYR A 56 4.28 -29.89 12.65
C TYR A 56 5.76 -30.09 12.97
N ASP A 57 6.26 -31.29 12.64
CA ASP A 57 7.59 -31.79 12.96
C ASP A 57 8.70 -31.28 12.01
N TRP A 58 8.32 -30.56 10.95
CA TRP A 58 9.23 -30.08 9.90
C TRP A 58 10.05 -31.18 9.20
N ASN A 59 9.58 -32.43 9.26
CA ASN A 59 10.30 -33.52 8.62
C ASN A 59 10.21 -33.41 7.08
N ALA A 60 11.33 -33.02 6.46
CA ALA A 60 11.44 -32.72 5.04
C ALA A 60 11.22 -33.93 4.11
N THR A 61 11.25 -35.15 4.64
CA THR A 61 11.06 -36.40 3.88
C THR A 61 9.63 -36.61 3.38
N ARG A 62 8.65 -35.81 3.82
CA ARG A 62 7.27 -35.88 3.34
C ARG A 62 7.09 -35.01 2.09
N ASP A 63 6.79 -35.64 0.95
CA ASP A 63 6.87 -35.00 -0.36
C ASP A 63 5.89 -33.83 -0.59
N ALA A 64 4.69 -33.85 -0.01
CA ALA A 64 3.63 -32.86 -0.33
C ALA A 64 3.58 -31.59 0.56
N GLY A 65 4.30 -31.56 1.69
CA GLY A 65 4.16 -30.51 2.71
C GLY A 65 2.95 -30.72 3.66
N PRO A 66 2.79 -29.90 4.72
CA PRO A 66 1.77 -30.11 5.75
C PRO A 66 0.37 -29.68 5.30
N ALA A 67 -0.63 -30.43 5.77
CA ALA A 67 -2.05 -30.12 5.56
C ALA A 67 -2.85 -30.19 6.88
N ASN A 68 -3.68 -29.18 7.15
CA ASN A 68 -4.51 -29.07 8.37
C ASN A 68 -3.67 -29.13 9.66
N ARG A 69 -2.53 -28.45 9.68
CA ARG A 69 -1.54 -28.52 10.79
C ARG A 69 -1.33 -27.18 11.48
N PHE A 70 -1.16 -27.24 12.79
CA PHE A 70 -0.52 -26.18 13.54
C PHE A 70 0.99 -26.17 13.30
N ILE A 71 1.55 -25.01 12.99
CA ILE A 71 2.98 -24.82 12.75
C ILE A 71 3.49 -23.81 13.78
N SER A 72 4.25 -24.27 14.76
CA SER A 72 4.85 -23.40 15.76
C SER A 72 6.23 -22.94 15.32
N GLY A 73 6.58 -21.69 15.62
CA GLY A 73 7.94 -21.20 15.42
C GLY A 73 8.98 -21.99 16.24
N SER A 74 8.59 -22.44 17.43
CA SER A 74 9.45 -23.29 18.28
C SER A 74 9.83 -24.62 17.63
N SER A 75 8.91 -25.26 16.88
CA SER A 75 9.21 -26.54 16.24
C SER A 75 10.15 -26.38 15.06
N LEU A 76 10.12 -25.23 14.37
CA LEU A 76 11.11 -24.92 13.33
C LEU A 76 12.47 -24.63 13.97
N ASN A 77 12.52 -23.78 14.99
CA ASN A 77 13.77 -23.36 15.63
C ASN A 77 14.51 -24.56 16.27
N SER A 78 13.80 -25.59 16.74
CA SER A 78 14.43 -26.80 17.28
C SER A 78 15.07 -27.70 16.21
N GLN A 79 14.70 -27.54 14.94
CA GLN A 79 15.18 -28.38 13.84
C GLN A 79 16.39 -27.79 13.12
N ILE A 80 16.69 -26.51 13.35
CA ILE A 80 17.74 -25.81 12.63
C ILE A 80 18.92 -25.57 13.57
N SER A 81 20.12 -25.97 13.12
CA SER A 81 21.38 -25.71 13.83
C SER A 81 21.96 -24.35 13.43
N PRO A 82 22.53 -23.57 14.37
CA PRO A 82 23.13 -22.27 14.05
C PRO A 82 24.20 -22.37 12.95
N GLY A 83 24.07 -21.55 11.90
CA GLY A 83 25.08 -21.39 10.83
C GLY A 83 24.63 -21.73 9.41
N ASP A 84 23.63 -22.61 9.23
CA ASP A 84 23.21 -23.15 7.92
C ASP A 84 21.86 -22.64 7.40
N THR A 85 21.79 -21.96 6.25
CA THR A 85 20.48 -21.56 5.67
C THR A 85 19.52 -22.74 5.51
N TYR A 86 18.39 -22.71 6.22
CA TYR A 86 17.37 -23.76 6.09
C TYR A 86 16.42 -23.43 4.94
N THR A 87 16.54 -24.21 3.85
CA THR A 87 15.76 -23.98 2.63
C THR A 87 14.63 -25.00 2.50
N VAL A 88 13.40 -24.49 2.42
CA VAL A 88 12.20 -25.26 2.10
C VAL A 88 11.86 -24.98 0.64
N LYS A 89 11.96 -26.00 -0.22
CA LYS A 89 11.72 -25.85 -1.66
C LYS A 89 10.49 -26.62 -2.12
N GLY A 90 9.62 -25.98 -2.89
CA GLY A 90 8.51 -26.62 -3.62
C GLY A 90 7.43 -27.25 -2.74
N LYS A 91 7.35 -26.91 -1.45
CA LYS A 91 6.39 -27.51 -0.51
C LYS A 91 5.07 -26.75 -0.52
N THR A 92 3.98 -27.48 -0.28
CA THR A 92 2.64 -26.89 -0.13
C THR A 92 2.19 -26.97 1.33
N PHE A 93 1.96 -25.80 1.91
CA PHE A 93 1.34 -25.61 3.20
C PHE A 93 -0.15 -25.36 2.95
N LYS A 94 -1.01 -26.30 3.33
CA LYS A 94 -2.45 -26.21 3.09
C LYS A 94 -3.22 -26.18 4.40
N ASN A 95 -4.09 -25.19 4.58
CA ASN A 95 -4.90 -25.07 5.79
C ASN A 95 -4.01 -25.08 7.06
N CYS A 96 -2.89 -24.35 7.04
CA CYS A 96 -1.94 -24.33 8.16
C CYS A 96 -2.09 -23.05 8.98
N ASP A 97 -1.88 -23.15 10.29
CA ASP A 97 -1.85 -21.99 11.20
C ASP A 97 -0.43 -21.83 11.74
N PHE A 98 0.24 -20.75 11.35
CA PHE A 98 1.57 -20.38 11.81
C PHE A 98 1.45 -19.47 13.03
N GLN A 99 2.05 -19.85 14.17
CA GLN A 99 2.04 -19.02 15.38
C GLN A 99 3.37 -19.10 16.14
N GLY A 100 3.64 -18.06 16.92
CA GLY A 100 4.86 -17.95 17.72
C GLY A 100 6.03 -17.31 16.95
N MET A 101 7.23 -17.45 17.51
CA MET A 101 8.41 -16.76 17.02
C MET A 101 9.22 -17.65 16.07
N PHE A 102 9.27 -17.25 14.80
CA PHE A 102 10.11 -17.78 13.74
C PHE A 102 11.34 -16.88 13.62
N SER A 103 12.26 -17.03 14.56
CA SER A 103 13.57 -16.37 14.57
C SER A 103 14.68 -17.43 14.53
N PRO A 104 14.75 -18.22 13.45
CA PRO A 104 15.77 -19.23 13.33
C PRO A 104 17.12 -18.52 13.14
N THR A 105 18.03 -18.76 14.08
CA THR A 105 19.46 -18.56 13.85
C THR A 105 19.91 -19.90 13.33
N PRO A 106 20.01 -20.12 12.00
CA PRO A 106 20.20 -19.24 10.84
C PRO A 106 18.96 -19.00 9.95
N LEU A 107 19.13 -18.12 8.93
CA LEU A 107 18.14 -17.68 7.94
C LEU A 107 17.30 -18.82 7.33
N VAL A 108 15.97 -18.61 7.27
CA VAL A 108 15.03 -19.54 6.61
C VAL A 108 14.61 -19.00 5.25
N MET A 109 14.69 -19.87 4.23
CA MET A 109 14.29 -19.56 2.86
C MET A 109 13.17 -20.51 2.40
N PHE A 110 12.03 -19.95 2.01
CA PHE A 110 10.98 -20.64 1.28
C PHE A 110 11.12 -20.32 -0.20
N ASP A 111 11.37 -21.33 -1.02
CA ASP A 111 11.57 -21.21 -2.46
C ASP A 111 10.49 -21.98 -3.21
N GLU A 112 9.73 -21.31 -4.07
CA GLU A 112 8.68 -21.91 -4.90
C GLU A 112 7.62 -22.67 -4.07
N CYS A 113 7.36 -22.22 -2.84
CA CYS A 113 6.39 -22.84 -1.93
C CYS A 113 4.97 -22.28 -2.14
N ASN A 114 3.96 -23.09 -1.83
CA ASN A 114 2.55 -22.69 -1.87
C ASN A 114 1.98 -22.60 -0.46
N PHE A 115 1.36 -21.48 -0.11
CA PHE A 115 0.63 -21.26 1.14
C PHE A 115 -0.85 -21.07 0.80
N ILE A 116 -1.63 -22.11 1.03
CA ILE A 116 -3.04 -22.19 0.61
C ILE A 116 -3.91 -22.22 1.86
N ASN A 117 -4.79 -21.22 2.01
CA ASN A 117 -5.67 -21.07 3.17
C ASN A 117 -4.88 -21.09 4.49
N CYS A 118 -3.72 -20.43 4.52
CA CYS A 118 -2.86 -20.36 5.69
C CYS A 118 -3.17 -19.13 6.56
N ASP A 119 -3.13 -19.30 7.88
CA ASP A 119 -3.20 -18.19 8.83
C ASP A 119 -1.81 -17.90 9.41
N PHE A 120 -1.33 -16.67 9.28
CA PHE A 120 -0.07 -16.20 9.87
C PHE A 120 -0.27 -15.37 11.15
N ALA A 121 -1.50 -15.15 11.62
CA ALA A 121 -1.71 -14.33 12.81
C ALA A 121 -0.97 -14.85 14.03
N TYR A 122 -0.49 -13.91 14.85
CA TYR A 122 0.27 -14.20 16.06
C TYR A 122 1.62 -14.89 15.79
N SER A 123 2.08 -14.91 14.54
CA SER A 123 3.45 -15.24 14.21
C SER A 123 4.33 -13.98 14.15
N LYS A 124 5.58 -14.14 14.57
CA LYS A 124 6.65 -13.16 14.38
C LYS A 124 7.73 -13.83 13.52
N TRP A 125 8.07 -13.24 12.39
CA TRP A 125 9.09 -13.74 11.49
C TRP A 125 10.28 -12.79 11.51
N GLN A 126 11.46 -13.35 11.67
CA GLN A 126 12.72 -12.61 11.64
C GLN A 126 13.61 -13.19 10.53
N ASP A 127 14.08 -12.31 9.65
CA ASP A 127 15.05 -12.62 8.59
C ASP A 127 14.63 -13.82 7.72
N ALA A 128 13.32 -13.95 7.42
CA ALA A 128 12.77 -15.00 6.59
C ALA A 128 12.62 -14.53 5.13
N HIS A 129 13.02 -15.39 4.19
CA HIS A 129 12.98 -15.10 2.76
C HIS A 129 11.95 -15.97 2.04
N PHE A 130 11.02 -15.34 1.33
CA PHE A 130 10.02 -15.97 0.49
C PHE A 130 10.30 -15.61 -0.96
N ARG A 131 10.75 -16.58 -1.75
CA ARG A 131 11.10 -16.42 -3.16
C ARG A 131 10.17 -17.23 -4.04
N LYS A 132 9.53 -16.56 -5.00
CA LYS A 132 8.61 -17.19 -5.97
C LYS A 132 7.50 -18.01 -5.31
N CYS A 133 7.13 -17.66 -4.08
CA CYS A 133 6.08 -18.34 -3.34
C CYS A 133 4.70 -17.87 -3.81
N ASN A 134 3.70 -18.73 -3.69
CA ASN A 134 2.31 -18.39 -3.95
C ASN A 134 1.54 -18.38 -2.63
N PHE A 135 0.83 -17.28 -2.35
CA PHE A 135 -0.08 -17.15 -1.22
C PHE A 135 -1.50 -17.06 -1.78
N SER A 136 -2.33 -18.04 -1.45
CA SER A 136 -3.74 -18.06 -1.84
C SER A 136 -4.64 -18.24 -0.62
N ASP A 137 -5.72 -17.46 -0.56
CA ASP A 137 -6.75 -17.55 0.50
C ASP A 137 -6.19 -17.42 1.92
N SER A 138 -5.03 -16.77 2.07
CA SER A 138 -4.26 -16.74 3.31
C SER A 138 -4.39 -15.39 4.02
N SER A 139 -4.24 -15.38 5.34
CA SER A 139 -4.31 -14.16 6.15
C SER A 139 -2.92 -13.81 6.70
N LEU A 140 -2.45 -12.61 6.38
CA LEU A 140 -1.25 -12.00 6.96
C LEU A 140 -1.58 -11.08 8.15
N SER A 141 -2.87 -10.89 8.45
CA SER A 141 -3.34 -10.05 9.54
C SER A 141 -2.70 -10.42 10.88
N LEU A 142 -2.31 -9.42 11.68
CA LEU A 142 -1.72 -9.62 13.03
C LEU A 142 -0.39 -10.38 13.04
N THR A 143 0.32 -10.39 11.91
CA THR A 143 1.68 -10.92 11.79
C THR A 143 2.71 -9.81 11.97
N ALA A 144 3.87 -10.14 12.50
CA ALA A 144 5.04 -9.27 12.47
C ALA A 144 6.12 -9.88 11.57
N PHE A 145 6.61 -9.11 10.61
CA PHE A 145 7.76 -9.44 9.77
C PHE A 145 8.86 -8.43 10.05
N SER A 146 10.04 -8.91 10.44
CA SER A 146 11.23 -8.11 10.69
C SER A 146 12.36 -8.60 9.81
N GLY A 147 12.93 -7.73 8.96
CA GLY A 147 14.04 -8.12 8.07
C GLY A 147 13.67 -9.17 7.02
N CYS A 148 12.37 -9.40 6.78
CA CYS A 148 11.91 -10.42 5.86
C CYS A 148 11.92 -9.94 4.40
N ASP A 149 11.89 -10.87 3.45
CA ASP A 149 11.96 -10.55 2.03
C ASP A 149 10.94 -11.36 1.22
N PHE A 150 10.06 -10.68 0.48
CA PHE A 150 9.07 -11.28 -0.42
C PHE A 150 9.40 -10.93 -1.88
N ARG A 151 10.15 -11.83 -2.54
CA ARG A 151 10.58 -11.67 -3.95
C ARG A 151 9.75 -12.50 -4.89
N GLU A 152 9.17 -11.85 -5.90
CA GLU A 152 8.43 -12.50 -6.98
C GLU A 152 7.28 -13.39 -6.47
N CYS A 153 6.72 -13.05 -5.30
CA CYS A 153 5.61 -13.77 -4.72
C CYS A 153 4.31 -13.47 -5.46
N LYS A 154 3.42 -14.46 -5.55
CA LYS A 154 2.07 -14.29 -6.10
C LYS A 154 1.06 -14.22 -4.97
N TRP A 155 0.07 -13.36 -5.14
CA TRP A 155 -0.92 -13.06 -4.11
C TRP A 155 -2.32 -13.28 -4.67
N HIS A 156 -3.12 -14.09 -3.97
CA HIS A 156 -4.51 -14.32 -4.31
C HIS A 156 -5.39 -14.34 -3.06
N ASN A 157 -6.42 -13.51 -3.03
CA ASN A 157 -7.41 -13.49 -1.94
C ASN A 157 -6.76 -13.39 -0.53
N ILE A 158 -6.02 -12.30 -0.28
CA ILE A 158 -5.20 -12.14 0.93
C ILE A 158 -5.93 -11.34 2.01
N GLY A 159 -5.91 -11.85 3.24
CA GLY A 159 -6.33 -11.13 4.43
C GLY A 159 -5.21 -10.21 4.92
N ILE A 160 -5.48 -8.91 5.04
CA ILE A 160 -4.54 -7.94 5.60
C ILE A 160 -5.21 -7.13 6.71
N SER A 161 -4.41 -6.62 7.64
CA SER A 161 -4.87 -5.69 8.67
C SER A 161 -3.93 -4.51 8.83
N SER A 162 -4.42 -3.45 9.50
CA SER A 162 -3.61 -2.28 9.82
C SER A 162 -2.56 -2.54 10.92
N ARG A 163 -2.56 -3.73 11.53
CA ARG A 163 -1.66 -4.10 12.63
C ARG A 163 -0.52 -5.03 12.20
N ILE A 164 -0.36 -5.24 10.90
CA ILE A 164 0.82 -5.96 10.39
C ILE A 164 2.04 -5.07 10.62
N ASP A 165 3.05 -5.62 11.28
CA ASP A 165 4.36 -4.99 11.41
C ASP A 165 5.26 -5.50 10.27
N LEU A 166 5.93 -4.59 9.58
CA LEU A 166 6.79 -4.86 8.42
C LEU A 166 8.15 -4.18 8.60
N ASN A 167 8.69 -4.16 9.80
CA ASN A 167 9.98 -3.53 10.06
C ASN A 167 11.08 -4.10 9.13
N LYS A 168 11.72 -3.24 8.34
CA LYS A 168 12.78 -3.63 7.38
C LYS A 168 12.40 -4.82 6.48
N THR A 169 11.12 -4.98 6.17
CA THR A 169 10.62 -6.05 5.30
C THR A 169 10.45 -5.56 3.86
N TYR A 170 11.05 -6.27 2.91
CA TYR A 170 10.97 -5.95 1.48
C TYR A 170 9.84 -6.74 0.80
N ILE A 171 9.05 -6.06 -0.03
CA ILE A 171 8.01 -6.67 -0.88
C ILE A 171 8.20 -6.18 -2.31
N SER A 172 8.59 -7.08 -3.21
CA SER A 172 8.88 -6.72 -4.61
C SER A 172 7.66 -6.21 -5.40
N ASN A 173 6.46 -6.74 -5.15
CA ASN A 173 5.24 -6.42 -5.89
C ASN A 173 4.07 -5.97 -4.99
N PRO A 174 4.18 -4.80 -4.33
CA PRO A 174 3.19 -4.33 -3.37
C PRO A 174 1.81 -4.02 -3.98
N ASP A 175 1.73 -3.67 -5.28
CA ASP A 175 0.43 -3.44 -5.95
C ASP A 175 -0.38 -4.74 -6.07
N ASP A 176 0.28 -5.84 -6.46
CA ASP A 176 -0.36 -7.15 -6.58
C ASP A 176 -0.92 -7.60 -5.23
N LEU A 177 -0.13 -7.48 -4.15
CA LEU A 177 -0.57 -7.81 -2.80
C LEU A 177 -1.79 -6.98 -2.39
N ILE A 178 -1.76 -5.67 -2.64
CA ILE A 178 -2.88 -4.79 -2.29
C ILE A 178 -4.12 -5.06 -3.15
N ASN A 179 -3.97 -5.38 -4.43
CA ASN A 179 -5.09 -5.73 -5.29
C ASN A 179 -5.70 -7.09 -4.92
N ALA A 180 -4.86 -8.04 -4.50
CA ALA A 180 -5.27 -9.35 -3.99
C ALA A 180 -5.93 -9.27 -2.60
N SER A 181 -5.75 -8.18 -1.86
CA SER A 181 -6.32 -8.06 -0.52
C SER A 181 -7.86 -8.04 -0.54
N VAL A 182 -8.49 -8.74 0.38
CA VAL A 182 -9.96 -8.84 0.46
C VAL A 182 -10.49 -8.60 1.86
N SER A 183 -11.78 -8.27 1.93
CA SER A 183 -12.57 -8.33 3.15
C SER A 183 -13.88 -9.03 2.80
N SER A 184 -14.04 -10.23 3.33
CA SER A 184 -15.23 -11.06 3.14
C SER A 184 -16.46 -10.41 3.78
N ARG A 185 -17.65 -10.90 3.42
CA ARG A 185 -18.93 -10.37 3.92
C ARG A 185 -19.48 -11.31 5.00
N ASN A 186 -20.34 -10.76 5.85
CA ASN A 186 -20.98 -11.57 6.88
C ASN A 186 -22.01 -12.45 6.16
N PRO A 187 -21.93 -13.78 6.26
CA PRO A 187 -22.91 -14.66 5.62
C PRO A 187 -24.36 -14.36 6.04
N LYS A 188 -24.55 -13.83 7.26
CA LYS A 188 -25.85 -13.52 7.85
C LYS A 188 -26.38 -12.14 7.46
N ASP A 189 -25.53 -11.19 7.08
CA ASP A 189 -25.94 -9.81 6.76
C ASP A 189 -25.76 -9.53 5.27
N LYS A 190 -26.88 -9.49 4.54
CA LYS A 190 -26.94 -9.25 3.10
C LYS A 190 -27.21 -7.78 2.74
N THR A 191 -27.27 -6.87 3.73
CA THR A 191 -27.64 -5.48 3.48
C THR A 191 -26.60 -4.74 2.63
N ILE A 192 -27.07 -3.80 1.81
CA ILE A 192 -26.19 -2.91 1.01
C ILE A 192 -25.30 -2.09 1.93
N LYS A 193 -25.85 -1.62 3.06
CA LYS A 193 -25.10 -0.89 4.10
C LYS A 193 -23.89 -1.70 4.60
N HIS A 194 -24.08 -2.99 4.88
CA HIS A 194 -22.98 -3.87 5.30
C HIS A 194 -21.93 -4.03 4.20
N ARG A 195 -22.35 -4.26 2.96
CA ARG A 195 -21.45 -4.37 1.81
C ARG A 195 -20.60 -3.10 1.64
N LEU A 196 -21.23 -1.94 1.74
CA LEU A 196 -20.57 -0.65 1.61
C LEU A 196 -19.59 -0.40 2.77
N ASN A 197 -19.98 -0.73 4.00
CA ASN A 197 -19.12 -0.64 5.18
C ASN A 197 -17.87 -1.54 5.05
N GLN A 198 -18.01 -2.78 4.56
CA GLN A 198 -16.87 -3.66 4.32
C GLN A 198 -15.92 -3.10 3.25
N TRP A 199 -16.48 -2.61 2.14
CA TRP A 199 -15.69 -2.00 1.07
C TRP A 199 -14.90 -0.78 1.57
N PHE A 200 -15.58 0.14 2.25
CA PHE A 200 -14.98 1.32 2.85
C PHE A 200 -13.82 0.97 3.81
N ARG A 201 -14.06 0.01 4.72
CA ARG A 201 -13.02 -0.43 5.68
C ARG A 201 -11.82 -1.09 5.00
N LEU A 202 -12.06 -1.85 3.94
CA LEU A 202 -10.97 -2.43 3.15
C LEU A 202 -10.12 -1.33 2.49
N LYS A 203 -10.73 -0.25 1.99
CA LYS A 203 -9.99 0.89 1.43
C LYS A 203 -9.08 1.53 2.47
N GLY A 204 -9.58 1.79 3.68
CA GLY A 204 -8.75 2.33 4.77
C GLY A 204 -7.64 1.37 5.20
N THR A 205 -7.93 0.07 5.24
CA THR A 205 -6.91 -0.95 5.58
C THR A 205 -5.80 -1.01 4.55
N ARG A 206 -6.12 -0.96 3.26
CA ARG A 206 -5.13 -0.90 2.17
C ARG A 206 -4.25 0.35 2.26
N ALA A 207 -4.84 1.52 2.54
CA ALA A 207 -4.10 2.77 2.67
C ALA A 207 -3.13 2.74 3.86
N HIS A 208 -3.59 2.24 5.01
CA HIS A 208 -2.75 2.09 6.20
C HIS A 208 -1.65 1.04 6.02
N PHE A 209 -1.97 -0.12 5.45
CA PHE A 209 -0.97 -1.16 5.16
C PHE A 209 0.12 -0.61 4.23
N LEU A 210 -0.25 0.10 3.16
CA LEU A 210 0.72 0.71 2.26
C LEU A 210 1.60 1.76 2.94
N ARG A 211 1.11 2.44 3.97
CA ARG A 211 1.95 3.34 4.78
C ARG A 211 3.06 2.55 5.46
N THR A 212 2.74 1.40 6.05
CA THR A 212 3.73 0.52 6.69
C THR A 212 4.74 -0.01 5.67
N VAL A 213 4.27 -0.49 4.51
CA VAL A 213 5.14 -0.94 3.41
C VAL A 213 6.06 0.19 2.93
N MET A 214 5.54 1.41 2.79
CA MET A 214 6.31 2.58 2.35
C MET A 214 7.44 2.91 3.33
N ILE A 215 7.14 2.92 4.63
CA ILE A 215 8.15 3.16 5.69
C ILE A 215 9.21 2.06 5.65
N SER A 216 8.81 0.81 5.47
CA SER A 216 9.76 -0.29 5.34
C SER A 216 10.66 -0.15 4.10
N HIS A 217 10.07 0.07 2.93
CA HIS A 217 10.81 0.22 1.67
C HIS A 217 11.74 1.45 1.68
N GLN A 218 11.48 2.46 2.51
CA GLN A 218 12.41 3.56 2.71
C GLN A 218 13.74 3.08 3.30
N SER A 219 13.72 2.02 4.11
CA SER A 219 14.90 1.47 4.81
C SER A 219 15.62 0.35 4.07
N VAL A 220 14.89 -0.48 3.30
CA VAL A 220 15.46 -1.68 2.65
C VAL A 220 15.17 -1.80 1.15
N GLY A 221 14.29 -0.97 0.61
CA GLY A 221 13.88 -1.06 -0.80
C GLY A 221 14.83 -0.36 -1.75
N ASP A 222 14.90 -0.86 -2.98
CA ASP A 222 15.49 -0.11 -4.09
C ASP A 222 14.65 1.14 -4.39
N GLU A 223 15.30 2.15 -4.99
CA GLU A 223 14.70 3.48 -5.23
C GLU A 223 13.39 3.37 -6.03
N ARG A 224 13.36 2.50 -7.04
CA ARG A 224 12.19 2.29 -7.90
C ARG A 224 11.03 1.67 -7.13
N THR A 225 11.28 0.62 -6.36
CA THR A 225 10.25 -0.03 -5.55
C THR A 225 9.72 0.93 -4.47
N TYR A 226 10.58 1.73 -3.86
CA TYR A 226 10.15 2.78 -2.92
C TYR A 226 9.18 3.77 -3.57
N TYR A 227 9.54 4.39 -4.69
CA TYR A 227 8.67 5.38 -5.34
C TYR A 227 7.39 4.77 -5.90
N ASN A 228 7.42 3.52 -6.35
CA ASN A 228 6.22 2.78 -6.70
C ASN A 228 5.30 2.59 -5.48
N THR A 229 5.84 2.28 -4.29
CA THR A 229 5.05 2.20 -3.06
C THR A 229 4.51 3.56 -2.62
N VAL A 230 5.28 4.66 -2.76
CA VAL A 230 4.79 6.03 -2.50
C VAL A 230 3.59 6.35 -3.38
N LYS A 231 3.69 6.09 -4.69
CA LYS A 231 2.58 6.22 -5.64
C LYS A 231 1.35 5.45 -5.17
N LEU A 232 1.52 4.17 -4.83
CA LEU A 232 0.41 3.33 -4.39
C LEU A 232 -0.22 3.88 -3.11
N HIS A 233 0.59 4.25 -2.11
CA HIS A 233 0.12 4.79 -0.84
C HIS A 233 -0.73 6.05 -1.05
N GLU A 234 -0.22 7.04 -1.78
CA GLU A 234 -0.93 8.31 -1.99
C GLU A 234 -2.24 8.11 -2.78
N LEU A 235 -2.22 7.27 -3.82
CA LEU A 235 -3.44 6.94 -4.58
C LEU A 235 -4.46 6.21 -3.70
N ARG A 236 -4.04 5.24 -2.89
CA ARG A 236 -4.97 4.50 -2.02
C ARG A 236 -5.51 5.36 -0.89
N ARG A 237 -4.69 6.22 -0.29
CA ARG A 237 -5.10 7.20 0.73
C ARG A 237 -6.17 8.15 0.21
N SER A 238 -6.04 8.63 -1.03
CA SER A 238 -7.08 9.47 -1.63
C SER A 238 -8.37 8.68 -1.89
N THR A 239 -8.27 7.44 -2.38
CA THR A 239 -9.47 6.59 -2.57
C THR A 239 -10.14 6.18 -1.26
N GLU A 240 -9.39 6.06 -0.15
CA GLU A 240 -9.94 5.86 1.19
C GLU A 240 -10.83 7.03 1.58
N ARG A 241 -10.35 8.27 1.44
CA ARG A 241 -11.15 9.46 1.76
C ARG A 241 -12.44 9.53 0.94
N MET A 242 -12.37 9.27 -0.37
CA MET A 242 -13.58 9.17 -1.20
C MET A 242 -14.53 8.08 -0.72
N SER A 243 -14.00 6.92 -0.34
CA SER A 243 -14.84 5.81 0.15
C SER A 243 -15.52 6.13 1.48
N GLN A 244 -14.88 6.95 2.31
CA GLN A 244 -15.46 7.48 3.53
C GLN A 244 -16.64 8.39 3.22
N ASP A 245 -16.44 9.39 2.35
CA ASP A 245 -17.51 10.32 1.99
C ASP A 245 -18.69 9.59 1.32
N ILE A 246 -18.44 8.62 0.45
CA ILE A 246 -19.49 7.80 -0.17
C ILE A 246 -20.30 7.03 0.89
N PHE A 247 -19.62 6.49 1.92
CA PHE A 247 -20.29 5.82 3.02
C PHE A 247 -21.11 6.78 3.89
N GLU A 248 -20.59 7.98 4.17
CA GLU A 248 -21.28 9.06 4.90
C GLU A 248 -22.53 9.51 4.13
N ILE A 249 -22.44 9.76 2.81
CA ILE A 249 -23.59 10.12 1.95
C ILE A 249 -24.73 9.08 2.06
N TYR A 250 -24.39 7.80 2.13
CA TYR A 250 -25.38 6.73 2.21
C TYR A 250 -25.99 6.60 3.63
N THR A 251 -25.23 6.92 4.67
CA THR A 251 -25.62 6.59 6.06
C THR A 251 -26.09 7.78 6.89
N GLU A 252 -25.72 9.01 6.54
CA GLU A 252 -26.00 10.22 7.31
C GLU A 252 -27.38 10.85 6.98
N PRO A 253 -27.93 11.68 7.89
CA PRO A 253 -29.16 12.45 7.65
C PRO A 253 -28.99 13.51 6.54
N PRO A 254 -30.09 14.00 5.93
CA PRO A 254 -30.04 14.80 4.69
C PRO A 254 -29.18 16.07 4.76
N LEU A 255 -29.15 16.76 5.92
CA LEU A 255 -28.34 17.98 6.08
C LEU A 255 -26.84 17.72 5.94
N ASN A 256 -26.34 16.58 6.43
CA ASN A 256 -24.91 16.24 6.34
C ASN A 256 -24.54 15.56 5.00
N LYS A 257 -25.54 15.14 4.21
CA LYS A 257 -25.27 14.59 2.87
C LYS A 257 -24.69 15.63 1.93
N ILE A 258 -25.18 16.87 1.98
CA ILE A 258 -24.70 17.95 1.11
C ILE A 258 -23.22 18.23 1.37
N THR A 259 -22.82 18.30 2.64
CA THR A 259 -21.43 18.51 3.03
C THR A 259 -20.54 17.34 2.58
N SER A 260 -21.02 16.11 2.73
CA SER A 260 -20.31 14.91 2.27
C SER A 260 -20.17 14.84 0.74
N VAL A 261 -21.16 15.30 -0.02
CA VAL A 261 -21.07 15.44 -1.49
C VAL A 261 -20.01 16.47 -1.89
N LEU A 262 -19.97 17.63 -1.22
CA LEU A 262 -18.93 18.64 -1.47
C LEU A 262 -17.53 18.10 -1.14
N LYS A 263 -17.36 17.41 0.00
CA LYS A 263 -16.09 16.75 0.35
C LYS A 263 -15.65 15.75 -0.72
N LEU A 264 -16.59 14.92 -1.20
CA LEU A 264 -16.32 13.93 -2.24
C LEU A 264 -15.82 14.62 -3.52
N ALA A 265 -16.48 15.69 -3.96
CA ALA A 265 -16.07 16.46 -5.14
C ALA A 265 -14.64 17.03 -4.97
N LEU A 266 -14.33 17.61 -3.81
CA LEU A 266 -12.99 18.11 -3.50
C LEU A 266 -11.94 17.00 -3.48
N HIS A 267 -12.27 15.83 -2.91
CA HIS A 267 -11.36 14.68 -2.92
C HIS A 267 -11.13 14.13 -4.34
N ILE A 268 -12.13 14.16 -5.22
CA ILE A 268 -11.99 13.79 -6.64
C ILE A 268 -11.04 14.77 -7.37
N ILE A 269 -11.21 16.07 -7.16
CA ILE A 269 -10.31 17.08 -7.74
C ILE A 269 -8.88 16.88 -7.23
N ASN A 270 -8.71 16.73 -5.91
CA ASN A 270 -7.40 16.46 -5.31
C ASN A 270 -6.75 15.19 -5.87
N TYR A 271 -7.53 14.13 -6.11
CA TYR A 271 -7.02 12.91 -6.74
C TYR A 271 -6.53 13.12 -8.17
N ALA A 272 -7.28 13.90 -8.96
CA ALA A 272 -6.88 14.26 -10.32
C ALA A 272 -5.58 15.07 -10.31
N ILE A 273 -5.47 16.05 -9.43
CA ILE A 273 -4.25 16.87 -9.24
C ILE A 273 -3.07 15.99 -8.82
N MET A 274 -3.24 15.11 -7.83
CA MET A 274 -2.19 14.20 -7.37
C MET A 274 -1.74 13.24 -8.47
N ARG A 275 -2.66 12.74 -9.30
CA ARG A 275 -2.29 11.91 -10.46
C ARG A 275 -1.51 12.70 -11.51
N ALA A 276 -1.92 13.92 -11.81
CA ALA A 276 -1.25 14.77 -12.80
C ALA A 276 0.17 15.13 -12.34
N PHE A 277 0.34 15.64 -11.12
CA PHE A 277 1.65 16.01 -10.60
C PHE A 277 2.53 14.81 -10.25
N GLY A 278 1.95 13.74 -9.71
CA GLY A 278 2.66 12.48 -9.47
C GLY A 278 3.16 11.84 -10.78
N TRP A 279 2.39 11.92 -11.87
CA TRP A 279 2.88 11.50 -13.18
C TRP A 279 4.02 12.40 -13.67
N LEU A 280 3.85 13.72 -13.53
CA LEU A 280 4.80 14.74 -13.98
C LEU A 280 6.18 14.58 -13.34
N ASN A 281 6.28 14.24 -12.06
CA ASN A 281 7.58 14.01 -11.39
C ASN A 281 7.95 12.54 -11.18
N GLY A 282 7.17 11.61 -11.73
CA GLY A 282 7.36 10.18 -11.47
C GLY A 282 7.26 9.84 -9.98
N TRP A 283 6.36 10.50 -9.25
CA TRP A 283 6.15 10.36 -7.81
C TRP A 283 7.40 10.67 -6.98
N GLY A 284 8.30 11.49 -7.52
CA GLY A 284 9.58 11.87 -6.92
C GLY A 284 10.79 11.13 -7.50
N GLU A 285 10.57 10.11 -8.35
CA GLU A 285 11.66 9.33 -8.95
C GLU A 285 12.49 10.14 -9.95
N SER A 286 11.89 11.11 -10.67
CA SER A 286 12.58 11.79 -11.78
C SER A 286 12.33 13.29 -11.80
N ALA A 287 13.41 14.06 -11.60
CA ALA A 287 13.44 15.50 -11.87
C ALA A 287 13.54 15.82 -13.38
N GLY A 288 13.89 14.83 -14.21
CA GLY A 288 13.98 15.01 -15.66
C GLY A 288 12.62 15.21 -16.32
N ARG A 289 11.57 14.55 -15.83
CA ARG A 289 10.22 14.67 -16.42
C ARG A 289 9.63 16.09 -16.31
N PRO A 290 9.66 16.77 -15.14
CA PRO A 290 9.24 18.17 -15.07
C PRO A 290 10.13 19.09 -15.91
N CYS A 291 11.44 18.81 -16.03
CA CYS A 291 12.34 19.58 -16.88
C CYS A 291 11.97 19.48 -18.37
N ILE A 292 11.67 18.27 -18.86
CA ILE A 292 11.14 18.07 -20.22
C ILE A 292 9.81 18.80 -20.41
N ALA A 293 8.93 18.76 -19.41
CA ALA A 293 7.66 19.48 -19.46
C ALA A 293 7.83 21.00 -19.51
N LEU A 294 8.83 21.57 -18.81
CA LEU A 294 9.19 22.99 -18.95
C LEU A 294 9.66 23.28 -20.38
N GLY A 295 10.56 22.47 -20.94
CA GLY A 295 11.01 22.63 -22.33
C GLY A 295 9.85 22.56 -23.34
N ALA A 296 8.92 21.62 -23.14
CA ALA A 296 7.73 21.49 -23.97
C ALA A 296 6.77 22.69 -23.81
N CYS A 297 6.58 23.20 -22.59
CA CYS A 297 5.80 24.41 -22.31
C CYS A 297 6.38 25.61 -23.04
N PHE A 298 7.70 25.81 -22.97
CA PHE A 298 8.43 26.85 -23.68
C PHE A 298 8.21 26.78 -25.20
N LEU A 299 8.36 25.60 -25.82
CA LEU A 299 8.18 25.45 -27.26
C LEU A 299 6.72 25.65 -27.69
N LEU A 300 5.77 25.14 -26.90
CA LEU A 300 4.34 25.26 -27.17
C LEU A 300 3.89 26.73 -27.16
N PHE A 301 4.19 27.46 -26.09
CA PHE A 301 3.77 28.86 -25.98
C PHE A 301 4.56 29.78 -26.90
N GLY A 302 5.85 29.50 -27.16
CA GLY A 302 6.62 30.20 -28.19
C GLY A 302 5.99 30.06 -29.58
N SER A 303 5.47 28.87 -29.89
CA SER A 303 4.72 28.63 -31.13
C SER A 303 3.38 29.37 -31.13
N ILE A 304 2.59 29.31 -30.06
CA ILE A 304 1.32 30.05 -29.93
C ILE A 304 1.53 31.55 -30.16
N TYR A 305 2.53 32.15 -29.51
CA TYR A 305 2.84 33.57 -29.70
C TYR A 305 3.31 33.91 -31.13
N SER A 306 3.90 32.95 -31.85
CA SER A 306 4.35 33.13 -33.24
C SER A 306 3.21 33.06 -34.26
N TYR A 307 2.21 32.20 -34.03
CA TYR A 307 1.15 31.91 -35.01
C TYR A 307 -0.07 32.83 -34.91
N PHE A 308 -0.43 33.31 -33.72
CA PHE A 308 -1.63 34.13 -33.58
C PHE A 308 -1.42 35.55 -34.14
N PRO A 309 -2.16 35.99 -35.17
CA PRO A 309 -1.97 37.29 -35.81
C PRO A 309 -2.12 38.47 -34.86
N SER A 310 -3.00 38.35 -33.87
CA SER A 310 -3.20 39.33 -32.79
C SER A 310 -2.03 39.43 -31.81
N LEU A 311 -1.11 38.43 -31.80
CA LEU A 311 0.03 38.34 -30.89
C LEU A 311 1.38 38.65 -31.55
N LYS A 312 1.40 38.90 -32.86
CA LYS A 312 2.60 39.22 -33.65
C LYS A 312 3.33 40.50 -33.22
N PHE A 313 2.72 41.32 -32.37
CA PHE A 313 3.35 42.51 -31.79
C PHE A 313 4.49 42.22 -30.80
N THR A 314 4.69 40.95 -30.42
CA THR A 314 5.66 40.60 -29.37
C THR A 314 7.13 40.64 -29.80
N GLY A 315 7.46 40.79 -31.09
CA GLY A 315 8.84 40.94 -31.63
C GLY A 315 9.73 39.70 -31.49
N HIS A 316 9.70 39.06 -30.31
CA HIS A 316 10.48 37.89 -29.92
C HIS A 316 9.58 36.89 -29.16
N PRO A 317 8.70 36.15 -29.87
CA PRO A 317 7.71 35.26 -29.25
C PRO A 317 8.34 34.15 -28.39
N PHE A 318 9.48 33.61 -28.81
CA PHE A 318 10.22 32.61 -28.03
C PHE A 318 10.91 33.20 -26.80
N GLN A 319 11.47 34.42 -26.87
CA GLN A 319 12.04 35.07 -25.70
C GLN A 319 10.96 35.29 -24.63
N LYS A 320 9.80 35.82 -25.05
CA LYS A 320 8.65 36.00 -24.16
C LYS A 320 8.18 34.68 -23.55
N SER A 321 8.18 33.61 -24.33
CA SER A 321 7.84 32.29 -23.80
C SER A 321 8.88 31.80 -22.79
N PHE A 322 10.17 31.97 -23.06
CA PHE A 322 11.26 31.59 -22.18
C PHE A 322 11.16 32.32 -20.83
N ASP A 323 11.00 33.64 -20.87
CA ASP A 323 10.88 34.50 -19.68
C ASP A 323 9.72 34.04 -18.77
N ILE A 324 8.57 33.71 -19.35
CA ILE A 324 7.40 33.22 -18.60
C ILE A 324 7.61 31.78 -18.11
N THR A 325 8.12 30.87 -18.95
CA THR A 325 8.29 29.45 -18.59
C THR A 325 9.28 29.26 -17.45
N PHE A 326 10.40 30.00 -17.47
CA PHE A 326 11.44 29.90 -16.46
C PHE A 326 11.32 30.96 -15.35
N LEU A 327 10.25 31.76 -15.38
CA LEU A 327 10.00 32.86 -14.43
C LEU A 327 11.15 33.89 -14.40
N VAL A 328 11.94 33.99 -15.47
CA VAL A 328 13.06 34.93 -15.62
C VAL A 328 12.50 36.22 -16.21
N GLY A 329 12.41 37.27 -15.39
CA GLY A 329 11.95 38.58 -15.88
C GLY A 329 10.49 38.62 -16.32
N PHE A 330 9.62 37.76 -15.77
CA PHE A 330 8.19 37.74 -16.12
C PHE A 330 7.49 39.09 -15.87
N THR A 331 8.00 39.89 -14.92
CA THR A 331 7.55 41.26 -14.63
C THR A 331 7.79 42.23 -15.79
N ASN A 332 8.77 41.94 -16.66
CA ASN A 332 9.15 42.81 -17.78
C ASN A 332 8.25 42.58 -19.01
N GLN A 333 7.48 41.49 -19.05
CA GLN A 333 6.57 41.17 -20.16
C GLN A 333 5.18 41.82 -19.97
N GLY A 334 5.15 43.00 -19.33
CA GLY A 334 3.99 43.72 -18.80
C GLY A 334 2.92 44.12 -19.82
N GLU A 335 1.68 44.15 -19.31
CA GLU A 335 0.37 44.44 -19.92
C GLU A 335 0.18 43.99 -21.38
N ALA A 336 -0.42 42.81 -21.53
CA ALA A 336 -1.02 42.40 -22.79
C ALA A 336 -2.03 43.43 -23.28
N VAL A 337 -1.75 44.04 -24.43
CA VAL A 337 -2.71 44.85 -25.18
C VAL A 337 -3.69 43.91 -25.86
N GLY A 338 -4.74 43.51 -25.14
CA GLY A 338 -5.85 42.67 -25.63
C GLY A 338 -6.25 41.57 -24.65
N SER A 339 -7.56 41.34 -24.51
CA SER A 339 -8.14 40.32 -23.62
C SER A 339 -7.57 38.93 -23.88
N ASP A 340 -7.42 38.58 -25.15
CA ASP A 340 -7.06 37.21 -25.56
C ASP A 340 -5.58 36.92 -25.25
N LEU A 341 -4.69 37.89 -25.48
CA LEU A 341 -3.28 37.76 -25.14
C LEU A 341 -3.09 37.66 -23.62
N ALA A 342 -3.84 38.46 -22.85
CA ALA A 342 -3.81 38.42 -21.40
C ALA A 342 -4.23 37.04 -20.88
N THR A 343 -5.32 36.47 -21.42
CA THR A 343 -5.77 35.12 -21.05
C THR A 343 -4.70 34.06 -21.35
N ILE A 344 -4.09 34.10 -22.54
CA ILE A 344 -3.03 33.13 -22.92
C ILE A 344 -1.81 33.27 -22.01
N GLN A 345 -1.36 34.49 -21.73
CA GLN A 345 -0.27 34.74 -20.79
C GLN A 345 -0.59 34.23 -19.38
N ASN A 346 -1.79 34.49 -18.88
CA ASN A 346 -2.19 34.04 -17.55
C ASN A 346 -2.21 32.52 -17.45
N VAL A 347 -2.75 31.83 -18.47
CA VAL A 347 -2.71 30.36 -18.55
C VAL A 347 -1.27 29.85 -18.62
N HIS A 348 -0.43 30.48 -19.43
CA HIS A 348 0.99 30.11 -19.53
C HIS A 348 1.70 30.25 -18.18
N VAL A 349 1.54 31.38 -17.49
CA VAL A 349 2.12 31.63 -16.16
C VAL A 349 1.67 30.57 -15.16
N LEU A 350 0.37 30.26 -15.11
CA LEU A 350 -0.17 29.27 -14.18
C LEU A 350 0.40 27.87 -14.43
N ILE A 351 0.48 27.44 -15.70
CA ILE A 351 1.07 26.14 -16.06
C ILE A 351 2.56 26.11 -15.70
N SER A 352 3.30 27.16 -16.03
CA SER A 352 4.74 27.25 -15.78
C SER A 352 5.05 27.25 -14.28
N ILE A 353 4.33 28.01 -13.46
CA ILE A 353 4.47 27.98 -11.99
C ILE A 353 4.21 26.58 -11.44
N ALA A 354 3.17 25.90 -11.93
CA ALA A 354 2.84 24.55 -11.49
C ALA A 354 3.94 23.53 -11.82
N ILE A 355 4.43 23.53 -13.06
CA ILE A 355 5.51 22.62 -13.49
C ILE A 355 6.82 22.96 -12.74
N TYR A 356 7.14 24.24 -12.62
CA TYR A 356 8.35 24.72 -11.95
C TYR A 356 8.36 24.35 -10.46
N SER A 357 7.24 24.53 -9.76
CA SER A 357 7.11 24.13 -8.35
C SER A 357 7.33 22.63 -8.16
N VAL A 358 6.78 21.80 -9.07
CA VAL A 358 6.99 20.35 -9.05
C VAL A 358 8.46 19.99 -9.33
N PHE A 359 9.10 20.66 -10.29
CA PHE A 359 10.53 20.47 -10.57
C PHE A 359 11.39 20.75 -9.34
N PHE A 360 11.26 21.92 -8.73
CA PHE A 360 12.05 22.32 -7.56
C PHE A 360 11.79 21.42 -6.35
N ALA A 361 10.53 21.11 -6.05
CA ALA A 361 10.19 20.19 -4.96
C ALA A 361 10.85 18.81 -5.16
N THR A 362 10.88 18.33 -6.40
CA THR A 362 11.50 17.04 -6.74
C THR A 362 13.03 17.10 -6.60
N VAL A 363 13.68 18.14 -7.11
CA VAL A 363 15.13 18.32 -6.98
C VAL A 363 15.54 18.43 -5.51
N ILE A 364 14.86 19.27 -4.73
CA ILE A 364 15.12 19.45 -3.30
C ILE A 364 14.93 18.13 -2.57
N SER A 365 13.84 17.39 -2.83
CA SER A 365 13.58 16.09 -2.20
C SER A 365 14.65 15.05 -2.54
N LYS A 366 15.24 15.09 -3.74
CA LYS A 366 16.32 14.17 -4.12
C LYS A 366 17.65 14.56 -3.47
N LEU A 367 17.95 15.85 -3.39
CA LEU A 367 19.17 16.36 -2.76
C LEU A 367 19.16 16.21 -1.23
N SER A 368 17.99 16.37 -0.58
CA SER A 368 17.85 16.25 0.87
C SER A 368 17.86 14.80 1.37
N ARG A 369 17.66 13.84 0.46
CA ARG A 369 17.72 12.42 0.77
C ARG A 369 19.19 12.00 0.86
N ALA A 370 19.83 12.38 1.97
CA ALA A 370 21.14 11.87 2.34
C ALA A 370 21.09 10.34 2.31
N ARG A 371 22.02 9.74 1.56
CA ARG A 371 22.19 8.28 1.47
C ARG A 371 22.72 7.73 2.77
#